data_AF-A0A139X1L3-F1
#
_entry.id   AF-A0A139X1L3-F1
#
_cell.length_a   1.000
_cell.length_b   1.000
_cell.length_c   1.000
_cell.angle_alpha   90.00
_cell.angle_beta   90.00
_cell.angle_gamma   90.00
#
_symmetry.space_group_name_H-M   'P 1'
#
loop_
_entity.id
_entity.type
_entity.pdbx_description
1 polymer ?
#
loop_
_entity_poly.entity_id
_entity_poly.type
_entity_poly.pdbx_seq_one_letter_code
_entity_poly.pdbx_strand_id
1 'polypeptide(L)' 'MVTKKLLSDAIRQGSEDLTCVMLQNFPKANANTSLENIFHLYQQERTVAVVDDEEKFQGVVEASDVLASIENNLRTPNQT' A
#
# COMPACT_ATOMS: atom_id res chain seq x y z
N MET A 1 1.08 -3.50 -7.74
CA MET A 1 2.17 -2.51 -7.88
C MET A 1 3.23 -3.08 -8.81
N VAL A 2 3.68 -2.27 -9.75
CA VAL A 2 4.80 -2.57 -10.66
C VAL A 2 5.69 -1.34 -10.65
N THR A 3 7.01 -1.53 -10.54
CA THR A 3 7.96 -0.40 -10.58
C THR A 3 8.43 -0.19 -12.01
N LYS A 4 8.80 1.06 -12.34
CA LYS A 4 9.37 1.40 -13.65
C LYS A 4 10.57 0.51 -14.01
N LYS A 5 11.41 0.17 -13.03
CA LYS A 5 12.58 -0.69 -13.21
C LYS A 5 12.14 -2.10 -13.63
N LEU A 6 11.26 -2.74 -12.86
CA LEU A 6 10.74 -4.08 -13.16
C LEU A 6 10.07 -4.12 -14.53
N LEU A 7 9.27 -3.11 -14.85
CA LEU A 7 8.62 -2.99 -16.15
C LEU A 7 9.63 -2.86 -17.30
N SER A 8 10.64 -2.01 -17.13
CA SER A 8 11.68 -1.79 -18.15
C SER A 8 12.50 -3.05 -18.39
N ASP A 9 12.81 -3.80 -17.33
CA ASP A 9 13.51 -5.08 -17.42
C ASP A 9 12.66 -6.15 -18.11
N ALA A 10 11.34 -6.20 -17.84
CA ALA A 10 10.40 -7.12 -18.48
C ALA A 10 10.29 -6.87 -19.99
N ILE A 11 10.14 -5.60 -20.39
CA ILE A 11 10.08 -5.19 -21.80
C ILE A 11 11.37 -5.59 -22.51
N ARG A 12 12.54 -5.37 -21.89
CA ARG A 12 13.85 -5.78 -22.47
C ARG A 12 13.96 -7.30 -22.64
N GLN A 13 13.29 -8.07 -21.80
CA GLN A 13 13.26 -9.53 -21.87
C GLN A 13 12.21 -10.07 -22.85
N GLY A 14 11.47 -9.20 -23.54
CA GLY A 14 10.41 -9.59 -24.47
C GLY A 14 9.15 -10.12 -23.78
N SER A 15 8.95 -9.79 -22.51
CA SER A 15 7.74 -10.18 -21.78
C SER A 15 6.60 -9.23 -22.16
N GLU A 16 5.57 -9.78 -22.82
CA GLU A 16 4.35 -9.06 -23.18
C GLU A 16 3.29 -9.11 -22.06
N ASP A 17 3.48 -10.00 -21.08
CA ASP A 17 2.58 -10.20 -19.96
C ASP A 17 3.08 -9.47 -18.70
N LEU A 18 2.38 -8.38 -18.37
CA LEU A 18 2.63 -7.58 -17.17
C LEU A 18 2.43 -8.38 -15.86
N THR A 19 1.61 -9.42 -15.87
CA THR A 19 1.31 -10.18 -14.64
C THR A 19 2.55 -10.88 -14.07
N CYS A 20 3.55 -11.17 -14.91
CA CYS A 20 4.83 -11.75 -14.51
C CYS A 20 5.68 -10.82 -13.62
N VAL A 21 5.45 -9.51 -13.67
CA VAL A 21 6.21 -8.51 -12.90
C VAL A 21 5.37 -7.70 -11.93
N MET A 22 4.05 -7.90 -11.93
CA MET A 22 3.17 -7.34 -10.91
C MET A 22 3.31 -8.13 -9.62
N LEU A 23 3.51 -7.41 -8.51
CA LEU A 23 3.32 -8.03 -7.20
C LEU A 23 1.82 -8.39 -7.05
N GLN A 24 1.51 -9.64 -6.70
CA GLN A 24 0.13 -10.16 -6.66
C GLN A 24 -0.42 -10.30 -5.23
N ASN A 25 0.45 -10.51 -4.25
CA ASN A 25 0.07 -10.83 -2.87
C ASN A 25 0.33 -9.65 -1.94
N PHE A 26 -0.53 -8.63 -2.02
CA PHE A 26 -0.51 -7.52 -1.09
C PHE A 26 -1.18 -7.92 0.23
N PRO A 27 -0.62 -7.52 1.39
CA PRO A 27 -1.41 -7.49 2.61
C PRO A 27 -2.64 -6.59 2.38
N LYS A 28 -3.78 -7.02 2.89
CA LYS A 28 -5.04 -6.27 2.80
C LYS A 28 -5.40 -5.71 4.18
N ALA A 29 -6.00 -4.53 4.19
CA ALA A 29 -6.63 -3.94 5.36
C ALA A 29 -8.05 -3.48 5.01
N ASN A 30 -8.98 -3.60 5.95
CA ASN A 30 -10.32 -3.05 5.76
C ASN A 30 -10.29 -1.52 5.93
N ALA A 31 -11.07 -0.79 5.13
CA ALA A 31 -11.13 0.66 5.12
C ALA A 31 -11.52 1.28 6.47
N ASN A 32 -12.24 0.54 7.31
CA ASN A 32 -12.66 0.96 8.65
C ASN A 32 -11.63 0.59 9.74
N THR A 33 -10.53 -0.07 9.38
CA THR A 33 -9.46 -0.43 10.32
C THR A 33 -8.60 0.79 10.62
N SER A 34 -8.30 1.02 11.90
CA SER A 34 -7.42 2.10 12.31
C SER A 34 -5.98 1.88 11.84
N LEU A 35 -5.22 2.98 11.67
CA LEU A 35 -3.85 2.94 11.17
C LEU A 35 -2.90 2.15 12.10
N GLU A 36 -3.11 2.25 13.41
CA GLU A 36 -2.30 1.55 14.42
C GLU A 36 -2.42 0.04 14.27
N ASN A 37 -3.61 -0.44 13.93
CA ASN A 37 -3.90 -1.85 13.76
C ASN A 37 -3.30 -2.43 12.48
N ILE A 38 -2.97 -1.60 11.49
CA ILE A 38 -2.33 -2.06 10.23
C ILE A 38 -0.82 -1.81 10.21
N PHE A 39 -0.25 -1.17 11.24
CA PHE A 39 1.17 -0.82 11.28
C PHE A 39 2.10 -2.03 11.13
N HIS A 40 1.72 -3.16 11.72
CA HIS A 40 2.47 -4.41 11.64
C HIS A 40 2.59 -4.96 10.21
N LEU A 41 1.68 -4.60 9.30
CA LEU A 41 1.71 -5.06 7.90
C LEU A 41 2.87 -4.44 7.11
N TYR A 42 3.42 -3.30 7.56
CA TYR A 42 4.52 -2.60 6.91
C TYR A 42 5.91 -3.11 7.31
N GLN A 43 6.03 -4.12 8.19
CA GLN A 43 7.32 -4.69 8.60
C GLN A 43 8.17 -5.22 7.43
N GLN A 44 7.54 -5.49 6.28
CA GLN A 44 8.21 -5.96 5.06
C GLN A 44 8.30 -4.89 3.97
N GLU A 45 8.10 -3.61 4.30
CA GLU A 45 8.05 -2.49 3.34
C GLU A 45 7.05 -2.70 2.19
N ARG A 46 5.99 -3.49 2.44
CA ARG A 46 4.97 -3.77 1.43
C ARG A 46 3.87 -2.73 1.51
N THR A 47 3.44 -2.25 0.35
CA THR A 47 2.18 -1.51 0.19
C THR A 47 1.03 -2.36 0.73
N VAL A 48 0.09 -1.72 1.43
CA VAL A 48 -1.13 -2.37 1.90
C VAL A 48 -2.29 -1.99 0.97
N ALA A 49 -3.02 -2.98 0.50
CA ALA A 49 -4.26 -2.77 -0.25
C ALA A 49 -5.41 -2.51 0.73
N VAL A 50 -6.14 -1.42 0.53
CA VAL A 50 -7.34 -1.11 1.31
C VAL A 50 -8.55 -1.67 0.59
N VAL A 51 -9.39 -2.41 1.31
CA VAL A 51 -10.64 -3.00 0.81
C VAL A 51 -11.82 -2.63 1.70
N ASP A 52 -13.04 -2.67 1.18
CA ASP A 52 -14.25 -2.57 2.00
C ASP A 52 -14.68 -3.94 2.58
N ASP A 53 -15.86 -3.98 3.19
CA ASP A 53 -16.44 -5.18 3.80
C ASP A 53 -16.81 -6.26 2.75
N GLU A 54 -16.90 -5.89 1.46
CA GLU A 54 -17.18 -6.80 0.34
C GLU A 54 -15.89 -7.24 -0.38
N GLU A 55 -14.71 -7.02 0.23
CA GLU A 55 -13.38 -7.21 -0.37
C GLU A 55 -13.11 -6.37 -1.63
N LYS A 56 -13.93 -5.35 -1.91
CA LYS A 56 -13.73 -4.49 -3.07
C LYS A 56 -12.62 -3.48 -2.79
N PHE A 57 -11.71 -3.36 -3.74
CA PHE A 57 -10.55 -2.47 -3.65
C PHE A 57 -10.97 -1.00 -3.55
N GLN A 58 -10.45 -0.31 -2.54
CA GLN A 58 -10.70 1.11 -2.24
C GLN A 58 -9.46 1.98 -2.48
N GLY A 59 -8.25 1.41 -2.39
CA GLY A 59 -7.03 2.16 -2.59
C GLY A 59 -5.80 1.44 -2.05
N VAL A 60 -4.70 2.18 -1.97
CA VAL A 60 -3.44 1.70 -1.37
C VAL A 60 -2.96 2.69 -0.33
N VAL A 61 -2.26 2.17 0.67
CA VAL A 61 -1.55 2.98 1.67
C VAL A 61 -0.10 2.48 1.73
N GLU A 62 0.84 3.41 1.65
CA GLU A 62 2.26 3.15 1.84
C GLU A 62 2.70 3.50 3.27
N ALA A 63 3.82 2.92 3.71
CA ALA A 63 4.35 3.19 5.05
C ALA A 63 4.64 4.68 5.28
N SER A 64 5.06 5.41 4.24
CA SER A 64 5.24 6.86 4.27
C SER A 64 3.96 7.62 4.56
N ASP A 65 2.82 7.18 4.03
CA ASP A 65 1.52 7.82 4.26
C ASP A 65 1.11 7.69 5.72
N VAL A 66 1.35 6.51 6.32
CA VAL A 66 1.10 6.26 7.74
C VAL A 66 1.99 7.15 8.61
N LEU A 67 3.29 7.21 8.33
CA LEU A 67 4.22 8.05 9.09
C LEU A 67 3.87 9.54 8.99
N ALA A 68 3.53 10.03 7.78
CA ALA A 68 3.10 11.40 7.57
C ALA A 68 1.79 11.73 8.33
N SER A 69 0.88 10.76 8.44
CA SER A 69 -0.37 10.94 9.20
C SER A 69 -0.11 11.08 10.71
N ILE A 70 0.88 10.38 11.26
CA ILE A 70 1.27 10.49 12.67
C ILE A 70 1.90 11.87 12.92
N GLU A 71 2.80 12.32 12.03
CA GLU A 71 3.39 13.66 12.10
C GLU A 71 2.30 14.75 12.09
N ASN A 72 1.29 14.62 11.22
CA ASN A 72 0.19 15.59 11.14
C ASN A 72 -0.70 15.57 12.39
N ASN A 73 -1.02 14.40 12.95
CA ASN A 73 -1.79 14.31 14.19
C ASN A 73 -1.04 14.93 15.39
N LEU A 74 0.28 14.80 15.43
CA LEU A 74 1.11 15.44 16.46
C LEU A 74 1.17 16.97 16.31
N ARG A 75 0.96 17.51 15.09
CA ARG A 75 0.91 18.96 14.81
C ARG A 75 -0.46 19.59 15.09
N THR A 76 -1.52 18.79 15.20
CA THR A 76 -2.85 19.25 15.61
C THR A 76 -3.16 18.76 17.02
N PRO A 77 -2.59 19.37 18.09
CA PRO A 77 -3.07 19.09 19.43
C PRO A 77 -4.50 19.66 19.54
N ASN A 78 -5.47 18.77 19.75
CA ASN A 78 -6.82 19.02 20.26
C ASN A 78 -7.39 20.42 19.95
N GLN A 79 -8.17 20.54 18.88
CA GLN A 79 -9.28 21.48 18.90
C GLN A 79 -10.55 20.70 19.20
N THR A 80 -11.00 20.89 20.44
CA THR A 80 -12.28 20.52 21.07
C THR A 80 -13.49 20.57 20.16
#